data_AF-A0A937CIW8-F1
#
_entry.id   AF-A0A937CIW8-F1
#
_cell.length_a   1.000
_cell.length_b   1.000
_cell.length_c   1.000
_cell.angle_alpha   90.00
_cell.angle_beta   90.00
_cell.angle_gamma   90.00
#
_symmetry.space_group_name_H-M   'P 1'
#
loop_
_entity.id
_entity.type
_entity.pdbx_description
1 polymer ?
#
loop_
_entity_poly.entity_id
_entity_poly.type
_entity_poly.pdbx_seq_one_letter_code
_entity_poly.pdbx_strand_id
1 'polypeptide(L)'
;MVLRESHKYNRPFYGCINFPACRATHGAHPDGKPLGIPADAETKRWRIAAHNALDPLWGRDEENLHAQIRKRYRNAVYSWLAERLGIENIGRTLSYRLVPGLNVASR
;
A
#
# COMPACT_ATOMS: atom_id res chain seq x y z
N MET A 1 -4.06 -11.55 17.92
CA MET A 1 -5.24 -10.67 17.71
C MET A 1 -6.45 -11.56 17.42
N VAL A 2 -7.68 -11.10 17.64
CA VAL A 2 -8.93 -11.82 17.35
C VAL A 2 -9.79 -11.02 16.38
N LEU A 3 -10.50 -11.68 15.48
CA LEU A 3 -11.40 -11.03 14.53
C LEU A 3 -12.65 -10.53 15.26
N ARG A 4 -13.07 -9.29 14.98
CA ARG A 4 -14.21 -8.60 15.60
C ARG A 4 -14.91 -7.75 14.54
N GLU A 5 -16.17 -7.41 14.78
CA GLU A 5 -16.94 -6.49 13.93
C GLU A 5 -16.83 -5.04 14.42
N SER A 6 -16.61 -4.10 13.51
CA SER A 6 -16.61 -2.68 13.84
C SER A 6 -18.02 -2.10 13.70
N HIS A 7 -18.63 -1.68 14.82
CA HIS A 7 -19.93 -0.99 14.79
C HIS A 7 -19.91 0.32 13.98
N LYS A 8 -18.77 1.03 13.95
CA LYS A 8 -18.64 2.31 13.24
C LYS A 8 -18.54 2.13 11.73
N TYR A 9 -17.78 1.13 11.28
CA TYR A 9 -17.43 0.98 9.87
C TYR A 9 -18.17 -0.17 9.18
N ASN A 10 -18.95 -0.96 9.94
CA ASN A 10 -19.62 -2.18 9.48
C ASN A 10 -18.68 -3.10 8.69
N ARG A 11 -17.46 -3.28 9.21
CA ARG A 11 -16.39 -4.07 8.60
C ARG A 11 -15.61 -4.83 9.68
N PRO A 12 -15.10 -6.03 9.36
CA PRO A 12 -14.31 -6.81 10.30
C PRO A 12 -12.92 -6.20 10.52
N PHE A 13 -12.39 -6.39 11.71
CA PHE A 13 -11.04 -6.01 12.08
C PHE A 13 -10.46 -6.96 13.13
N TYR A 14 -9.15 -7.07 13.14
CA TYR A 14 -8.40 -7.73 14.19
C TYR A 14 -8.17 -6.78 15.36
N GLY A 15 -8.69 -7.12 16.53
CA GLY A 15 -8.44 -6.45 17.79
C GLY A 15 -7.48 -7.24 18.68
N CYS A 16 -6.73 -6.55 19.54
CA CYS A 16 -5.90 -7.23 20.54
C CYS A 16 -6.77 -8.01 21.54
N ILE A 17 -6.31 -9.20 21.95
CA ILE A 17 -7.02 -10.03 22.93
C ILE A 17 -7.00 -9.39 24.32
N ASN A 18 -5.89 -8.71 24.66
CA ASN A 18 -5.67 -8.06 25.95
C ASN A 18 -6.14 -6.59 25.98
N PHE A 19 -7.21 -6.27 25.26
CA PHE A 19 -7.85 -4.95 25.37
C PHE A 19 -8.47 -4.81 26.78
N PRO A 20 -8.34 -3.66 27.48
CA PRO A 20 -7.87 -2.35 27.01
C PRO A 20 -6.37 -2.08 27.16
N ALA A 21 -5.61 -2.95 27.84
CA ALA A 21 -4.16 -2.77 28.02
C ALA A 21 -3.40 -2.72 26.68
N CYS A 22 -3.90 -3.43 25.67
CA CYS A 22 -3.40 -3.41 24.31
C CYS A 22 -4.46 -2.87 23.34
N ARG A 23 -4.17 -1.73 22.70
CA ARG A 23 -5.10 -1.04 21.77
C ARG A 23 -4.78 -1.25 20.29
N ALA A 24 -3.91 -2.22 19.99
CA ALA A 24 -3.54 -2.55 18.61
C ALA A 24 -4.76 -3.04 17.81
N THR A 25 -4.89 -2.52 16.59
CA THR A 25 -5.95 -2.91 15.64
C THR A 25 -5.40 -3.02 14.22
N HIS A 26 -5.92 -3.97 13.46
CA HIS A 26 -5.57 -4.18 12.06
C HIS A 26 -6.83 -4.50 11.26
N GLY A 27 -7.05 -3.87 10.11
CA GLY A 27 -8.27 -4.11 9.34
C GLY A 27 -8.28 -5.49 8.68
N ALA A 28 -9.47 -6.03 8.44
CA ALA A 28 -9.67 -7.29 7.75
C ALA A 28 -10.61 -7.10 6.54
N HIS A 29 -10.45 -7.94 5.54
CA HIS A 29 -11.40 -8.14 4.46
C HIS A 29 -12.67 -8.83 5.01
N PRO A 30 -13.80 -8.76 4.29
CA PRO A 30 -15.04 -9.46 4.69
C PRO A 30 -14.88 -10.97 4.89
N ASP A 31 -13.91 -11.60 4.21
CA ASP A 31 -13.56 -13.02 4.36
C ASP A 31 -12.60 -13.30 5.54
N GLY A 32 -12.33 -12.29 6.36
CA GLY A 32 -11.43 -12.37 7.51
C GLY A 32 -9.95 -12.23 7.17
N LYS A 33 -9.53 -12.19 5.89
CA LYS A 33 -8.11 -12.03 5.55
C LYS A 33 -7.59 -10.65 6.01
N PRO A 34 -6.38 -10.54 6.59
CA PRO A 34 -5.85 -9.26 7.00
C PRO A 34 -5.58 -8.36 5.78
N LEU A 35 -5.88 -7.05 5.90
CA LEU A 35 -5.66 -6.07 4.81
C LEU A 35 -4.16 -5.80 4.51
N GLY A 36 -3.26 -6.43 5.24
CA GLY A 36 -1.82 -6.28 5.09
C GLY A 36 -1.05 -6.95 6.22
N ILE A 37 0.26 -6.73 6.26
CA ILE A 37 1.12 -7.25 7.32
C ILE A 37 0.86 -6.44 8.61
N PRO A 38 0.56 -7.07 9.75
CA PRO A 38 0.46 -6.37 11.03
C PRO A 38 1.71 -5.54 11.34
N ALA A 39 1.53 -4.43 12.04
CA ALA A 39 2.61 -3.54 12.43
C ALA A 39 2.40 -3.04 13.86
N ASP A 40 3.48 -2.66 14.54
CA ASP A 40 3.41 -1.92 15.78
C ASP A 40 2.83 -0.51 15.56
N ALA A 41 2.61 0.23 16.66
CA ALA A 41 1.99 1.55 16.62
C ALA A 41 2.86 2.61 15.90
N GLU A 42 4.18 2.51 15.97
CA GLU A 42 5.09 3.44 15.31
C GLU A 42 5.12 3.20 13.80
N THR A 43 5.37 1.96 13.39
CA THR A 43 5.34 1.52 11.99
C THR A 43 3.98 1.82 11.36
N LYS A 44 2.87 1.62 12.08
CA LYS A 44 1.52 1.99 11.60
C LYS A 44 1.39 3.49 11.34
N ARG A 45 1.90 4.35 12.23
CA ARG A 45 1.90 5.81 12.05
C ARG A 45 2.69 6.20 10.79
N TRP A 46 3.87 5.63 10.60
CA TRP A 46 4.70 5.90 9.42
C TRP A 46 4.05 5.41 8.12
N ARG A 47 3.39 4.24 8.12
CA ARG A 47 2.62 3.77 6.97
C ARG A 47 1.47 4.72 6.61
N ILE A 48 0.74 5.22 7.60
CA ILE A 48 -0.33 6.21 7.38
C ILE A 48 0.25 7.50 6.79
N ALA A 49 1.34 8.01 7.35
CA ALA A 49 2.00 9.21 6.83
C ALA A 49 2.47 9.02 5.37
N ALA A 50 3.09 7.89 5.05
CA ALA A 50 3.51 7.55 3.70
C ALA A 50 2.31 7.48 2.73
N HIS A 51 1.20 6.85 3.13
CA HIS A 51 -0.03 6.83 2.33
C HIS A 51 -0.60 8.23 2.10
N ASN A 52 -0.67 9.07 3.13
CA ASN A 52 -1.17 10.43 2.99
C ASN A 52 -0.35 11.27 2.00
N ALA A 53 0.97 11.05 1.95
CA ALA A 53 1.85 11.75 1.02
C ALA A 53 1.77 11.22 -0.43
N LEU A 54 1.58 9.91 -0.61
CA LEU A 54 1.71 9.25 -1.91
C LEU A 54 0.37 9.00 -2.61
N ASP A 55 -0.71 8.76 -1.87
CA ASP A 55 -2.00 8.42 -2.43
C ASP A 55 -2.59 9.53 -3.34
N PRO A 56 -2.40 10.84 -3.08
CA PRO A 56 -2.85 11.88 -4.00
C PRO A 56 -2.16 11.79 -5.37
N LEU A 57 -0.90 11.35 -5.41
CA LEU A 57 -0.09 11.31 -6.63
C LEU A 57 -0.59 10.31 -7.67
N TRP A 58 -1.40 9.32 -7.26
CA TRP A 58 -1.99 8.36 -8.19
C TRP A 58 -3.49 8.58 -8.45
N GLY A 59 -4.02 9.76 -8.13
CA GLY A 59 -5.41 10.13 -8.40
C GLY A 59 -6.42 9.36 -7.55
N ARG A 60 -6.09 9.14 -6.26
CA ARG A 60 -7.03 8.53 -5.28
C ARG A 60 -8.27 9.39 -5.11
N ASP A 61 -8.07 10.71 -5.06
CA ASP A 61 -9.12 11.69 -4.77
C ASP A 61 -9.79 12.23 -6.04
N GLU A 62 -9.37 11.74 -7.23
CA GLU A 62 -9.99 12.07 -8.51
C GLU A 62 -11.15 11.13 -8.81
N GLU A 63 -12.38 11.61 -8.59
CA GLU A 63 -13.62 10.84 -8.70
C GLU A 63 -13.82 10.22 -10.10
N ASN A 64 -13.59 11.01 -11.15
CA ASN A 64 -13.83 10.62 -12.54
C ASN A 64 -12.60 10.00 -13.23
N LEU A 65 -11.51 9.73 -12.49
CA LEU A 65 -10.32 9.13 -13.07
C LEU A 65 -10.58 7.68 -13.47
N HIS A 66 -10.43 7.40 -14.77
CA HIS A 66 -10.61 6.05 -15.31
C HIS A 66 -9.70 5.03 -14.60
N ALA A 67 -10.26 3.86 -14.24
CA ALA A 67 -9.58 2.87 -13.41
C ALA A 67 -8.22 2.40 -13.98
N GLN A 68 -8.10 2.26 -15.30
CA GLN A 68 -6.83 1.89 -15.94
C GLN A 68 -5.78 3.01 -15.82
N ILE A 69 -6.20 4.28 -15.88
CA ILE A 69 -5.29 5.43 -15.72
C ILE A 69 -4.81 5.50 -14.27
N ARG A 70 -5.74 5.38 -13.30
CA ARG A 70 -5.40 5.30 -11.86
C ARG A 70 -4.39 4.19 -11.57
N LYS A 71 -4.58 3.00 -12.14
CA LYS A 71 -3.63 1.88 -12.04
C LYS A 71 -2.25 2.23 -12.60
N ARG A 72 -2.20 2.91 -13.75
CA ARG A 72 -0.94 3.35 -14.37
C ARG A 72 -0.21 4.36 -13.49
N TYR A 73 -0.89 5.36 -12.94
CA TYR A 73 -0.27 6.34 -12.04
C TYR A 73 0.24 5.69 -10.76
N ARG A 74 -0.54 4.76 -10.20
CA ARG A 74 -0.13 4.01 -9.01
C ARG A 74 1.19 3.27 -9.22
N ASN A 75 1.30 2.58 -10.35
CA ASN A 75 2.54 1.88 -10.71
C ASN A 75 3.71 2.84 -10.95
N ALA A 76 3.45 4.02 -11.54
CA ALA A 76 4.48 5.03 -11.78
C ALA A 76 5.02 5.60 -10.46
N VAL A 77 4.15 5.97 -9.53
CA VAL A 77 4.52 6.49 -8.19
C VAL A 77 5.38 5.47 -7.44
N TYR A 78 4.96 4.20 -7.39
CA TYR A 78 5.74 3.17 -6.72
C TYR A 78 7.07 2.88 -7.40
N SER A 79 7.14 2.98 -8.74
CA SER A 79 8.39 2.81 -9.47
C SER A 79 9.38 3.93 -9.15
N TRP A 80 8.93 5.18 -9.15
CA TRP A 80 9.72 6.33 -8.76
C TRP A 80 10.18 6.23 -7.31
N LEU A 81 9.31 5.83 -6.40
CA LEU A 81 9.67 5.66 -4.98
C LEU A 81 10.75 4.59 -4.80
N ALA A 82 10.62 3.45 -5.49
CA ALA A 82 11.60 2.38 -5.42
C ALA A 82 12.99 2.84 -5.92
N GLU A 83 13.03 3.61 -7.01
CA GLU A 83 14.26 4.22 -7.53
C GLU A 83 14.92 5.14 -6.48
N ARG A 84 14.15 6.02 -5.84
CA ARG A 84 14.66 6.94 -4.81
C ARG A 84 15.16 6.25 -3.56
N LEU A 85 14.63 5.07 -3.25
CA LEU A 85 15.04 4.26 -2.10
C LEU A 85 16.12 3.22 -2.44
N GLY A 86 16.52 3.09 -3.71
CA GLY A 86 17.45 2.04 -4.14
C GLY A 86 16.89 0.62 -3.97
N ILE A 87 15.56 0.47 -4.01
CA ILE A 87 14.88 -0.83 -3.86
C ILE A 87 14.65 -1.43 -5.23
N GLU A 88 15.15 -2.65 -5.46
CA GLU A 88 14.87 -3.37 -6.70
C GLU A 88 13.37 -3.72 -6.81
N ASN A 89 12.71 -3.22 -7.85
CA ASN A 89 11.32 -3.56 -8.13
C ASN A 89 11.26 -4.88 -8.93
N ILE A 90 11.33 -6.01 -8.22
CA ILE A 90 11.40 -7.37 -8.79
C ILE A 90 10.24 -7.64 -9.78
N GLY A 91 9.08 -7.01 -9.60
CA GLY A 91 7.93 -7.14 -10.51
C GLY A 91 8.12 -6.48 -11.87
N ARG A 92 9.13 -5.61 -12.04
CA ARG A 92 9.44 -4.87 -13.28
C ARG A 92 10.73 -5.34 -13.94
N THR A 93 11.65 -5.95 -13.19
CA THR A 93 12.91 -6.52 -13.72
C THR A 93 12.66 -7.60 -14.79
N LEU A 94 11.51 -8.29 -14.74
CA LEU A 94 11.11 -9.27 -15.74
C LEU A 94 10.58 -8.67 -17.06
N SER A 95 10.16 -7.39 -17.10
CA SER A 95 9.67 -6.76 -18.34
C SER A 95 10.76 -6.04 -19.13
N TYR A 96 11.84 -5.58 -18.46
CA TYR A 96 12.93 -4.84 -19.13
C TYR A 96 14.07 -5.73 -19.65
N ARG A 97 14.18 -7.00 -19.19
CA ARG A 97 15.20 -7.95 -19.70
C ARG A 97 14.85 -8.58 -21.05
N LEU A 98 13.73 -8.22 -21.67
CA LEU A 98 13.28 -8.78 -22.96
C LEU A 98 13.36 -7.81 -24.15
N VAL A 99 13.94 -6.62 -23.98
CA VAL A 99 14.23 -5.75 -25.12
C VAL A 99 15.75 -5.58 -25.26
N PRO A 100 16.40 -6.33 -26.16
CA PRO A 100 17.78 -6.02 -26.51
C PRO A 100 17.79 -4.70 -27.27
N GLY A 101 18.43 -3.67 -26.71
CA GLY A 101 18.87 -2.52 -27.51
C GLY A 101 18.47 -1.10 -27.08
N LEU A 102 17.88 -0.85 -25.91
CA LEU A 102 17.66 0.53 -25.46
C LEU A 102 18.77 1.02 -24.50
N ASN A 103 19.85 1.55 -25.09
CA ASN A 103 20.77 2.43 -24.38
C ASN A 103 20.05 3.74 -24.05
N VAL A 104 19.72 3.97 -22.78
CA VAL A 104 19.39 5.32 -22.32
C VAL A 104 20.68 5.94 -21.81
N ALA A 105 21.19 6.90 -22.57
CA ALA A 105 22.33 7.72 -22.20
C ALA A 105 22.02 8.48 -20.91
N SER A 106 22.79 8.19 -19.87
CA SER A 106 22.97 9.08 -18.73
C SER A 106 23.72 10.32 -19.22
N ARG A 107 23.28 11.50 -18.77
CA ARG A 107 23.99 12.77 -18.98
C ARG A 107 25.42 12.72 -18.45
#